data_AF-A0A9W6QFG8-F1
#
_entry.id   AF-A0A9W6QFG8-F1
#
_cell.length_a   1.000
_cell.length_b   1.000
_cell.length_c   1.000
_cell.angle_alpha   90.00
_cell.angle_beta   90.00
_cell.angle_gamma   90.00
#
_symmetry.space_group_name_H-M   'P 1'
#
loop_
_entity.id
_entity.type
_entity.pdbx_description
1 polymer ?
#
loop_
_entity_poly.entity_id
_entity_poly.type
_entity_poly.pdbx_seq_one_letter_code
_entity_poly.pdbx_strand_id
1 'polypeptide(L)'
;MSAADDLDTDLGLVRDFLVEHYRDEPSDDRAATRALDRFNENPPRTARIALAFRRVIDAELPEGDLQRLAFSCTGRDLLTDDDARAYLEHVFEANLFDLAIDDIED
;
A
#
# COMPACT_ATOMS: atom_id res chain seq x y z
N MET A 1 -2.83 17.17 -15.35
CA MET A 1 -2.44 15.80 -14.96
C MET A 1 -3.52 14.88 -15.45
N SER A 2 -3.14 13.83 -16.17
CA SER A 2 -4.06 12.76 -16.59
C SER A 2 -4.29 11.81 -15.41
N ALA A 3 -5.44 11.12 -15.37
CA ALA A 3 -5.70 10.08 -14.36
C ALA A 3 -4.62 8.97 -14.36
N ALA A 4 -3.95 8.76 -15.49
CA ALA A 4 -2.81 7.85 -15.61
C ALA A 4 -1.55 8.37 -14.86
N ASP A 5 -1.31 9.69 -14.86
CA ASP A 5 -0.18 10.29 -14.13
C ASP A 5 -0.39 10.17 -12.61
N ASP A 6 -1.65 10.23 -12.18
CA ASP A 6 -2.05 10.08 -10.78
C ASP A 6 -1.84 8.63 -10.32
N LEU A 7 -2.24 7.64 -11.12
CA LEU A 7 -2.05 6.22 -10.79
C LEU A 7 -0.58 5.79 -10.77
N ASP A 8 0.25 6.27 -11.69
CA ASP A 8 1.70 5.99 -11.67
C ASP A 8 2.37 6.57 -10.41
N THR A 9 1.92 7.75 -9.98
CA THR A 9 2.38 8.36 -8.72
C THR A 9 1.96 7.52 -7.51
N ASP A 10 0.71 7.05 -7.50
CA ASP A 10 0.17 6.22 -6.42
C ASP A 10 0.86 4.85 -6.35
N LEU A 11 1.12 4.22 -7.50
CA LEU A 11 1.94 3.01 -7.59
C LEU A 11 3.36 3.24 -7.04
N GLY A 12 3.97 4.38 -7.34
CA GLY A 12 5.27 4.75 -6.77
C GLY A 12 5.25 4.82 -5.24
N LEU A 13 4.23 5.46 -4.66
CA LEU A 13 4.08 5.58 -3.21
C LEU A 13 3.87 4.22 -2.53
N VAL A 14 3.02 3.37 -3.11
CA VAL A 14 2.77 2.01 -2.59
C VAL A 14 4.05 1.17 -2.66
N ARG A 15 4.81 1.26 -3.76
CA ARG A 15 6.10 0.56 -3.90
C ARG A 15 7.08 0.96 -2.82
N ASP A 16 7.29 2.26 -2.66
CA ASP A 16 8.23 2.80 -1.68
C ASP A 16 7.85 2.36 -0.27
N PHE A 17 6.55 2.42 0.07
CA PHE A 17 6.05 1.96 1.35
C PHE A 17 6.30 0.46 1.60
N LEU A 18 5.92 -0.40 0.65
CA LEU A 18 6.09 -1.84 0.78
C LEU A 18 7.58 -2.22 0.88
N VAL A 19 8.44 -1.56 0.11
CA VAL A 19 9.89 -1.79 0.18
C VAL A 19 10.46 -1.33 1.52
N GLU A 20 10.04 -0.17 2.01
CA GLU A 20 10.54 0.41 3.26
C GLU A 20 10.13 -0.39 4.50
N HIS A 21 8.92 -0.93 4.52
CA HIS A 21 8.34 -1.53 5.72
C HIS A 21 8.11 -3.04 5.65
N TYR A 22 7.91 -3.63 4.47
CA TYR A 22 7.50 -5.03 4.34
C TYR A 22 8.52 -5.94 3.65
N ARG A 23 9.57 -5.39 3.04
CA ARG A 23 10.57 -6.17 2.30
C ARG A 23 11.39 -7.12 3.17
N ASP A 24 11.88 -6.61 4.30
CA ASP A 24 12.82 -7.33 5.17
C ASP A 24 12.15 -7.82 6.47
N GLU A 25 10.84 -7.60 6.62
CA GLU A 25 10.12 -7.95 7.84
C GLU A 25 9.62 -9.40 7.82
N PRO A 26 9.95 -10.21 8.84
CA PRO A 26 9.55 -11.62 8.90
C PRO A 26 8.06 -11.81 9.23
N SER A 27 7.35 -10.75 9.65
CA SER A 27 5.94 -10.80 10.02
C SER A 27 5.25 -9.48 9.71
N ASP A 28 4.05 -9.55 9.11
CA ASP A 28 3.26 -8.38 8.71
C ASP A 28 2.89 -7.48 9.89
N ASP A 29 2.64 -8.05 11.07
CA ASP A 29 2.31 -7.28 12.28
C ASP A 29 3.43 -6.34 12.73
N ARG A 30 4.70 -6.78 12.60
CA ARG A 30 5.86 -5.94 12.96
C ARG A 30 6.10 -4.84 11.94
N ALA A 31 5.92 -5.16 10.66
CA ALA A 31 5.95 -4.18 9.58
C ALA A 31 4.90 -3.10 9.81
N ALA A 32 3.65 -3.50 10.08
CA ALA A 32 2.54 -2.62 10.35
C ALA A 32 2.78 -1.74 11.58
N THR A 33 3.27 -2.30 12.69
CA THR A 33 3.58 -1.53 13.90
C THR A 33 4.62 -0.43 13.61
N ARG A 34 5.71 -0.77 12.91
CA ARG A 34 6.78 0.20 12.56
C ARG A 34 6.28 1.28 11.60
N ALA A 35 5.45 0.90 10.64
CA ALA A 35 4.83 1.83 9.72
C ALA A 35 3.90 2.81 10.47
N LEU A 36 3.03 2.30 11.34
CA LEU A 36 2.14 3.09 12.19
C LEU A 36 2.89 4.11 13.07
N ASP A 37 3.96 3.70 13.75
CA ASP A 37 4.78 4.60 14.57
C ASP A 37 5.30 5.79 13.74
N ARG A 38 5.81 5.50 12.54
CA ARG A 38 6.32 6.53 11.64
C ARG A 38 5.22 7.42 11.06
N PHE A 39 4.03 6.88 10.90
CA PHE A 39 2.86 7.60 10.39
C PHE A 39 2.29 8.59 11.40
N ASN A 40 2.30 8.24 12.68
CA ASN A 40 1.92 9.17 13.75
C ASN A 40 2.84 10.42 13.79
N GLU A 41 4.07 10.32 13.30
CA GLU A 41 5.00 11.45 13.21
C GLU A 41 4.71 12.38 12.02
N ASN A 42 3.98 11.93 10.99
CA ASN A 42 3.68 12.72 9.79
C ASN A 42 2.31 12.39 9.16
N PRO A 43 1.20 12.85 9.78
CA PRO A 43 -0.16 12.54 9.33
C PRO A 43 -0.45 12.90 7.85
N PRO A 44 0.00 14.05 7.30
CA PRO A 44 -0.22 14.36 5.89
C PRO A 44 0.47 13.40 4.90
N ARG A 45 1.57 12.76 5.31
CA ARG A 45 2.21 11.73 4.49
C ARG A 45 1.44 10.42 4.57
N THR A 46 0.98 10.05 5.75
CA THR A 46 0.15 8.85 6.02
C THR A 46 -1.10 8.85 5.17
N ALA A 47 -1.86 9.94 5.25
CA ALA A 47 -2.99 10.29 4.39
C ALA A 47 -2.78 9.96 2.91
N ARG A 48 -1.67 10.45 2.37
CA ARG A 48 -1.35 10.34 0.95
C ARG A 48 -1.04 8.89 0.57
N ILE A 49 -0.35 8.16 1.44
CA ILE A 49 -0.05 6.75 1.23
C ILE A 49 -1.33 5.91 1.34
N ALA A 50 -2.20 6.20 2.31
CA ALA A 50 -3.50 5.54 2.46
C ALA A 50 -4.36 5.70 1.21
N LEU A 51 -4.50 6.93 0.70
CA LEU A 51 -5.23 7.19 -0.54
C LEU A 51 -4.61 6.48 -1.76
N ALA A 52 -3.28 6.46 -1.84
CA ALA A 52 -2.57 5.74 -2.91
C ALA A 52 -2.85 4.24 -2.86
N PHE A 53 -2.83 3.62 -1.68
CA PHE A 53 -3.20 2.22 -1.52
C PHE A 53 -4.63 1.95 -1.99
N ARG A 54 -5.61 2.71 -1.50
CA ARG A 54 -7.02 2.54 -1.86
C ARG A 54 -7.21 2.62 -3.38
N ARG A 55 -6.60 3.61 -4.02
CA ARG A 55 -6.65 3.76 -5.49
C ARG A 55 -5.96 2.62 -6.24
N VAL A 56 -4.83 2.11 -5.76
CA VAL A 56 -4.12 0.99 -6.39
C VAL A 56 -4.91 -0.33 -6.25
N ILE A 57 -5.55 -0.55 -5.09
CA ILE A 57 -6.42 -1.71 -4.85
C ILE A 57 -7.65 -1.67 -5.76
N ASP A 58 -8.29 -0.50 -5.86
CA ASP A 58 -9.51 -0.28 -6.65
C ASP A 58 -9.25 -0.14 -8.16
N ALA A 59 -7.99 0.04 -8.58
CA ALA A 59 -7.65 0.21 -9.98
C ALA A 59 -7.78 -1.09 -10.79
N GLU A 60 -8.37 -0.97 -11.99
CA GLU A 60 -8.31 -2.02 -13.01
C GLU A 60 -6.92 -2.01 -13.67
N LEU A 61 -5.96 -2.66 -13.02
CA LEU A 61 -4.61 -2.84 -13.55
C LEU A 61 -4.56 -4.00 -14.56
N PRO A 62 -3.60 -3.97 -15.51
CA PRO A 62 -3.33 -5.12 -16.37
C PRO A 62 -3.04 -6.39 -15.58
N GLU A 63 -3.44 -7.54 -16.13
CA GLU A 63 -3.26 -8.84 -15.49
C GLU A 63 -1.79 -9.11 -15.10
N GLY A 64 -1.59 -9.52 -13.85
CA GLY A 64 -0.31 -9.80 -13.23
C GLY A 64 0.45 -8.57 -12.73
N ASP A 65 -0.06 -7.34 -12.90
CA ASP A 65 0.62 -6.13 -12.43
C ASP A 65 0.57 -6.00 -10.90
N LEU A 66 -0.55 -6.36 -10.25
CA LEU A 66 -0.65 -6.38 -8.78
C LEU A 66 0.25 -7.45 -8.18
N GLN A 67 0.26 -8.64 -8.77
CA GLN A 67 1.18 -9.72 -8.40
C GLN A 67 2.64 -9.26 -8.51
N ARG A 68 3.03 -8.67 -9.65
CA ARG A 68 4.40 -8.17 -9.86
C ARG A 68 4.76 -7.07 -8.88
N LEU A 69 3.82 -6.17 -8.59
CA LEU A 69 3.99 -5.12 -7.57
C LEU A 69 4.31 -5.75 -6.21
N ALA A 70 3.43 -6.59 -5.68
CA ALA A 70 3.60 -7.20 -4.37
C ALA A 70 4.88 -8.04 -4.29
N PHE A 71 5.16 -8.87 -5.30
CA PHE A 71 6.37 -9.69 -5.36
C PHE A 71 7.64 -8.83 -5.39
N SER A 72 7.70 -7.82 -6.27
CA SER A 72 8.90 -7.00 -6.42
C SER A 72 9.23 -6.16 -5.17
N CYS A 73 8.21 -5.77 -4.41
CA CYS A 73 8.38 -4.95 -3.23
C CYS A 73 8.62 -5.75 -1.95
N THR A 74 7.99 -6.92 -1.81
CA THR A 74 8.00 -7.69 -0.55
C THR A 74 8.73 -9.03 -0.65
N GLY A 75 9.04 -9.49 -1.86
CA GLY A 75 9.59 -10.81 -2.10
C GLY A 75 8.60 -11.96 -1.89
N ARG A 76 7.32 -11.66 -1.61
CA ARG A 76 6.28 -12.68 -1.39
C ARG A 76 5.79 -13.23 -2.72
N ASP A 77 5.86 -14.55 -2.84
CA ASP A 77 5.36 -15.29 -3.99
C ASP A 77 3.83 -15.47 -3.87
N LEU A 78 3.10 -14.45 -4.31
CA LEU A 78 1.64 -14.46 -4.43
C LEU A 78 1.30 -15.00 -5.82
N LEU A 79 0.40 -15.97 -5.92
CA LEU A 79 0.22 -16.77 -7.15
C LEU A 79 -0.72 -16.10 -8.15
N THR A 80 -1.59 -15.21 -7.68
CA THR A 80 -2.60 -14.53 -8.50
C THR A 80 -2.70 -13.04 -8.14
N ASP A 81 -3.29 -12.24 -9.03
CA ASP A 81 -3.62 -10.84 -8.72
C ASP A 81 -4.65 -10.73 -7.59
N ASP A 82 -5.55 -11.71 -7.44
CA ASP A 82 -6.50 -11.74 -6.33
C ASP A 82 -5.79 -11.97 -4.98
N ASP A 83 -4.78 -12.85 -4.93
CA ASP A 83 -3.93 -13.03 -3.75
C ASP A 83 -3.13 -11.76 -3.44
N ALA A 84 -2.63 -11.09 -4.49
CA ALA A 84 -1.93 -9.82 -4.36
C ALA A 84 -2.84 -8.70 -3.84
N ARG A 85 -4.07 -8.62 -4.33
CA ARG A 85 -5.08 -7.68 -3.85
C ARG A 85 -5.40 -7.95 -2.38
N ALA A 86 -5.73 -9.18 -2.03
CA ALA A 86 -6.04 -9.57 -0.65
C ALA A 86 -4.87 -9.27 0.31
N TYR A 87 -3.64 -9.46 -0.14
CA TYR A 87 -2.46 -9.07 0.62
C TYR A 87 -2.35 -7.55 0.82
N LEU A 88 -2.54 -6.76 -0.24
CA LEU A 88 -2.50 -5.29 -0.14
C LEU A 88 -3.65 -4.74 0.72
N GLU A 89 -4.83 -5.33 0.65
CA GLU A 89 -5.96 -5.05 1.54
C GLU A 89 -5.60 -5.35 3.00
N HIS A 90 -4.99 -6.50 3.26
CA HIS A 90 -4.52 -6.84 4.61
C HIS A 90 -3.47 -5.84 5.13
N VAL A 91 -2.52 -5.43 4.28
CA VAL A 91 -1.54 -4.37 4.62
C VAL A 91 -2.26 -3.07 4.93
N PHE A 92 -3.26 -2.70 4.12
CA PHE A 92 -4.02 -1.48 4.30
C PHE A 92 -4.77 -1.46 5.65
N GLU A 93 -5.47 -2.54 5.98
CA GLU A 93 -6.17 -2.71 7.26
C GLU A 93 -5.21 -2.72 8.45
N ALA A 94 -4.10 -3.47 8.35
CA ALA A 94 -3.11 -3.59 9.42
C ALA A 94 -2.44 -2.25 9.76
N ASN A 95 -2.35 -1.33 8.80
CA ASN A 95 -1.82 0.02 8.99
C ASN A 95 -2.89 1.06 9.35
N LEU A 96 -4.13 0.63 9.63
CA LEU A 96 -5.24 1.51 10.03
C LEU A 96 -5.47 2.66 9.04
N PHE A 97 -5.25 2.41 7.74
CA PHE A 97 -5.32 3.45 6.72
C PHE A 97 -6.72 4.02 6.51
N ASP A 98 -7.78 3.26 6.82
CA ASP A 98 -9.14 3.78 6.84
C ASP A 98 -9.29 5.00 7.77
N LEU A 99 -8.75 4.91 8.99
CA LEU A 99 -8.82 6.01 9.96
C LEU A 99 -8.08 7.26 9.49
N ALA A 100 -6.96 7.06 8.79
CA ALA A 100 -6.16 8.16 8.26
C ALA A 100 -6.85 8.87 7.08
N ILE A 101 -7.76 8.21 6.37
CA ILE A 101 -8.55 8.82 5.29
C ILE A 101 -9.74 9.57 5.87
N ASP A 102 -10.46 8.96 6.82
CA ASP A 102 -11.63 9.55 7.47
C ASP A 102 -11.29 10.91 8.13
N ASP A 103 -10.13 11.03 8.79
CA ASP A 103 -9.64 12.27 9.43
C ASP A 103 -9.40 13.46 8.47
N ILE A 104 -9.46 13.24 7.15
CA ILE A 104 -9.18 14.25 6.12
C ILE A 104 -10.44 14.61 5.33
N GLU A 105 -11.38 13.68 5.25
CA GLU A 105 -12.66 13.88 4.54
C GLU A 105 -13.69 14.63 5.42
N ASP A 106 -13.45 14.75 6.74
CA ASP A 106 -14.20 15.58 7.71
C ASP A 106 -13.63 17.01 7.92
#